data_AF-A0A7K1ZHE1-F1
#
_entry.id   AF-A0A7K1ZHE1-F1
#
_cell.length_a   1.000
_cell.length_b   1.000
_cell.length_c   1.000
_cell.angle_alpha   90.00
_cell.angle_beta   90.00
_cell.angle_gamma   90.00
#
_symmetry.space_group_name_H-M   'P 1'
#
loop_
_entity.id
_entity.type
_entity.pdbx_description
1 polymer ?
#
loop_
_entity_poly.entity_id
_entity_poly.type
_entity_poly.pdbx_seq_one_letter_code
_entity_poly.pdbx_strand_id
1 'polypeptide(L)'
;MTARTKSTLLLLSTLLIGMLLGVFVHTLMVENRIERLTSLRSQAGFVKFMDKMIEPTNDAQRNAIRDVLEQTAERLDVHHAESRETVEEIMESFRASLDSLLTEEQIDALNERMERMRHYRKDRGRRDSSSMHRGRKDSSSIGHGRKDSSSMNHGRKGAYSERSKGGSDRYEKSPEN
;
A
#
# COMPACT_ATOMS: atom_id res chain seq x y z
N MET A 1 -22.66 46.02 21.86
CA MET A 1 -21.32 45.39 21.98
C MET A 1 -20.27 46.47 22.12
N THR A 2 -19.44 46.39 23.16
CA THR A 2 -18.35 47.36 23.37
C THR A 2 -17.28 47.18 22.29
N ALA A 3 -16.59 48.27 21.91
CA ALA A 3 -15.54 48.24 20.89
C ALA A 3 -14.45 47.19 21.19
N ARG A 4 -14.13 47.00 22.48
CA ARG A 4 -13.20 45.96 22.95
C ARG A 4 -13.64 44.55 22.55
N THR A 5 -14.93 44.23 22.69
CA THR A 5 -15.47 42.90 22.34
C THR A 5 -15.33 42.63 20.85
N LYS A 6 -15.56 43.64 19.99
CA LYS A 6 -15.42 43.51 18.54
C LYS A 6 -13.97 43.26 18.13
N SER A 7 -13.01 43.96 18.74
CA SER A 7 -11.59 43.76 18.48
C SER A 7 -11.09 42.38 18.92
N THR A 8 -11.51 41.91 20.11
CA THR A 8 -11.17 40.56 20.57
C THR A 8 -11.73 39.49 19.64
N LEU A 9 -12.97 39.66 19.16
CA LEU A 9 -13.62 38.70 18.26
C LEU A 9 -12.92 38.66 16.89
N LEU A 10 -12.49 39.81 16.37
CA LEU A 10 -11.69 39.87 15.14
C LEU A 10 -10.35 39.15 15.29
N LEU A 11 -9.61 39.37 16.38
CA LEU A 11 -8.35 38.67 16.66
C LEU A 11 -8.53 37.15 16.76
N LEU A 12 -9.59 36.70 17.44
CA LEU A 12 -9.88 35.27 17.61
C LEU A 12 -10.26 34.63 16.27
N SER A 13 -11.00 35.35 15.43
CA SER A 13 -11.38 34.88 14.09
C SER A 13 -10.18 34.71 13.17
N THR A 14 -9.24 35.67 13.14
CA THR A 14 -8.04 35.58 12.29
C THR A 14 -7.10 34.49 12.77
N LEU A 15 -6.99 34.28 14.10
CA LEU A 15 -6.22 33.18 14.67
C LEU A 15 -6.79 31.82 14.26
N LEU A 16 -8.11 31.65 14.35
CA LEU A 16 -8.79 30.42 13.92
C LEU A 16 -8.56 30.14 12.42
N ILE A 17 -8.66 31.17 11.59
CA ILE A 17 -8.41 31.05 10.14
C ILE A 17 -6.95 30.63 9.89
N GLY A 18 -5.98 31.26 10.57
CA GLY A 18 -4.58 30.90 10.45
C GLY A 18 -4.29 29.45 10.87
N MET A 19 -4.92 28.99 11.96
CA MET A 19 -4.79 27.60 12.43
C MET A 19 -5.36 26.61 11.42
N LEU A 20 -6.54 26.89 10.86
CA LEU A 20 -7.17 26.05 9.85
C LEU A 20 -6.32 25.97 8.57
N LEU A 21 -5.77 27.09 8.13
CA LEU A 21 -4.85 27.11 6.98
C LEU A 21 -3.57 26.32 7.27
N GLY A 22 -3.01 26.45 8.48
CA GLY A 22 -1.83 25.68 8.89
C GLY A 22 -2.08 24.17 8.84
N VAL A 23 -3.21 23.70 9.39
CA VAL A 23 -3.62 22.29 9.36
C VAL A 23 -3.83 21.81 7.92
N PHE A 24 -4.45 22.64 7.07
CA PHE A 24 -4.72 22.29 5.68
C PHE A 24 -3.42 22.08 4.87
N VAL A 25 -2.48 23.03 4.98
CA VAL A 25 -1.17 22.93 4.31
C VAL A 25 -0.40 21.71 4.79
N HIS A 26 -0.40 21.45 6.10
CA HIS A 26 0.26 20.29 6.67
C HIS A 26 -0.33 18.98 6.13
N THR A 27 -1.65 18.88 6.05
CA THR A 27 -2.34 17.68 5.54
C THR A 27 -1.99 17.42 4.08
N LEU A 28 -2.00 18.45 3.23
CA LEU A 28 -1.61 18.33 1.82
C LEU A 28 -0.14 17.92 1.61
N MET A 29 0.77 18.40 2.46
CA MET A 29 2.18 18.00 2.38
C MET A 29 2.40 16.56 2.85
N VAL A 30 1.71 16.15 3.92
CA VAL A 30 1.82 14.80 4.48
C VAL A 30 1.27 13.76 3.52
N GLU A 31 0.12 14.01 2.88
CA GLU A 31 -0.44 13.10 1.89
C GLU A 31 0.51 12.86 0.72
N ASN A 32 1.07 13.93 0.13
CA ASN A 32 2.03 13.81 -0.98
C ASN A 32 3.32 13.08 -0.57
N ARG A 33 3.80 13.26 0.65
CA ARG A 33 5.03 12.62 1.13
C ARG A 33 4.79 11.14 1.44
N ILE A 34 3.64 10.81 2.02
CA ILE A 34 3.25 9.44 2.31
C ILE A 34 3.00 8.67 1.00
N GLU A 35 2.31 9.26 0.02
CA GLU A 35 2.07 8.62 -1.27
C GLU A 35 3.37 8.24 -2.00
N ARG A 36 4.35 9.16 -2.02
CA ARG A 36 5.68 8.91 -2.58
C ARG A 36 6.41 7.76 -1.87
N LEU A 37 6.33 7.70 -0.55
CA LEU A 37 6.92 6.61 0.24
C LEU A 37 6.19 5.29 0.02
N THR A 38 4.86 5.31 -0.11
CA THR A 38 4.08 4.10 -0.38
C THR A 38 4.29 3.57 -1.79
N SER A 39 4.50 4.43 -2.79
CA SER A 39 4.82 3.98 -4.15
C SER A 39 6.17 3.28 -4.22
N LEU A 40 7.15 3.65 -3.39
CA LEU A 40 8.43 2.94 -3.32
C LEU A 40 8.29 1.52 -2.76
N ARG A 41 7.19 1.24 -2.05
CA ARG A 41 6.90 -0.07 -1.48
C ARG A 41 6.30 -1.05 -2.49
N SER A 42 5.93 -0.58 -3.70
CA SER A 42 5.47 -1.44 -4.78
C SER A 42 6.52 -1.51 -5.89
N GLN A 43 6.61 -2.66 -6.55
CA GLN A 43 7.59 -2.89 -7.62
C GLN A 43 7.51 -1.80 -8.70
N ALA A 44 6.29 -1.51 -9.19
CA ALA A 44 6.06 -0.53 -10.23
C ALA A 44 6.39 0.91 -9.79
N GLY A 45 6.10 1.27 -8.53
CA GLY A 45 6.38 2.61 -8.02
C GLY A 45 7.87 2.82 -7.73
N PHE A 46 8.60 1.79 -7.31
CA PHE A 46 10.07 1.83 -7.21
C PHE A 46 10.71 2.08 -8.59
N VAL A 47 10.35 1.27 -9.60
CA VAL A 47 10.90 1.41 -10.95
C VAL A 47 10.60 2.80 -11.51
N LYS A 48 9.35 3.26 -11.41
CA LYS A 48 8.93 4.59 -11.88
C LYS A 48 9.68 5.72 -11.18
N PHE A 49 9.90 5.60 -9.87
CA PHE A 49 10.63 6.60 -9.10
C PHE A 49 12.11 6.65 -9.52
N MET A 50 12.76 5.50 -9.64
CA MET A 50 14.16 5.41 -10.01
C MET A 50 14.39 5.84 -11.46
N ASP A 51 13.54 5.44 -12.39
CA ASP A 51 13.59 5.90 -13.79
C ASP A 51 13.44 7.43 -13.89
N LYS A 52 12.54 8.01 -13.08
CA LYS A 52 12.39 9.47 -12.99
C LYS A 52 13.59 10.15 -12.36
N MET A 53 14.28 9.52 -11.41
CA MET A 53 15.44 10.10 -10.72
C MET A 53 16.71 10.02 -11.57
N ILE A 54 16.89 8.94 -12.31
CA ILE A 54 18.10 8.70 -13.12
C ILE A 54 18.05 9.50 -14.42
N GLU A 55 16.84 9.82 -14.93
CA GLU A 55 16.62 10.60 -16.15
C GLU A 55 17.45 10.08 -17.35
N PRO A 56 17.21 8.85 -17.82
CA PRO A 56 18.03 8.23 -18.87
C PRO A 56 18.01 9.04 -20.17
N THR A 57 19.19 9.18 -20.77
CA THR A 57 19.43 10.10 -21.89
C THR A 57 18.99 9.56 -23.25
N ASN A 58 18.88 8.24 -23.38
CA ASN A 58 18.44 7.57 -24.60
C ASN A 58 17.67 6.28 -24.29
N ASP A 59 16.96 5.74 -25.29
CA ASP A 59 16.09 4.58 -25.11
C ASP A 59 16.85 3.28 -24.83
N ALA A 60 18.05 3.11 -25.40
CA ALA A 60 18.88 1.94 -25.14
C ALA A 60 19.34 1.90 -23.66
N GLN A 61 19.76 3.05 -23.13
CA GLN A 61 20.13 3.23 -21.73
C GLN A 61 18.92 3.04 -20.81
N ARG A 62 17.76 3.60 -21.18
CA ARG A 62 16.51 3.44 -20.44
C ARG A 62 16.13 1.96 -20.29
N ASN A 63 16.18 1.19 -21.38
CA ASN A 63 15.83 -0.23 -21.36
C ASN A 63 16.81 -1.03 -20.49
N ALA A 64 18.13 -0.78 -20.65
CA ALA A 64 19.14 -1.45 -19.82
C ALA A 64 18.99 -1.14 -18.32
N ILE A 65 18.70 0.11 -17.97
CA ILE A 65 18.44 0.51 -16.57
C ILE A 65 17.16 -0.14 -16.06
N ARG A 66 16.10 -0.18 -16.88
CA ARG A 66 14.82 -0.73 -16.50
C ARG A 66 14.91 -2.19 -16.11
N ASP A 67 15.65 -3.01 -16.85
CA ASP A 67 15.86 -4.42 -16.52
C ASP A 67 16.51 -4.60 -15.14
N VAL A 68 17.50 -3.75 -14.82
CA VAL A 68 18.17 -3.75 -13.51
C VAL A 68 17.20 -3.31 -12.40
N LEU A 69 16.41 -2.27 -12.65
CA LEU A 69 15.43 -1.76 -11.69
C LEU A 69 14.33 -2.78 -11.42
N GLU A 70 13.83 -3.49 -12.42
CA GLU A 70 12.79 -4.51 -12.28
C GLU A 70 13.27 -5.71 -11.45
N GLN A 71 14.49 -6.21 -11.70
CA GLN A 71 15.11 -7.27 -10.89
C GLN A 71 15.36 -6.83 -9.45
N THR A 72 15.81 -5.58 -9.25
CA THR A 72 16.04 -5.03 -7.92
C THR A 72 14.72 -4.89 -7.15
N ALA A 73 13.67 -4.44 -7.83
CA ALA A 73 12.35 -4.27 -7.26
C ALA A 73 11.72 -5.61 -6.83
N GLU A 74 11.93 -6.68 -7.61
CA GLU A 74 11.51 -8.03 -7.24
C GLU A 74 12.21 -8.53 -5.96
N ARG A 75 13.54 -8.37 -5.87
CA ARG A 75 14.29 -8.72 -4.65
C ARG A 75 13.83 -7.92 -3.43
N LEU A 76 13.55 -6.63 -3.63
CA LEU A 76 13.06 -5.76 -2.57
C LEU A 76 11.66 -6.18 -2.09
N ASP A 77 10.79 -6.65 -2.98
CA ASP A 77 9.45 -7.14 -2.61
C ASP A 77 9.53 -8.39 -1.74
N VAL A 78 10.44 -9.32 -2.06
CA VAL A 78 10.73 -10.51 -1.23
C VAL A 78 11.17 -10.07 0.17
N HIS A 79 12.16 -9.18 0.28
CA HIS A 79 12.62 -8.69 1.59
C HIS A 79 11.53 -7.93 2.36
N HIS A 80 10.67 -7.19 1.66
CA HIS A 80 9.53 -6.53 2.28
C HIS A 80 8.47 -7.52 2.76
N ALA A 81 8.29 -8.66 2.10
CA ALA A 81 7.41 -9.72 2.57
C ALA A 81 7.96 -10.37 3.83
N GLU A 82 9.23 -10.79 3.82
CA GLU A 82 9.94 -11.36 4.99
C GLU A 82 9.90 -10.39 6.18
N SER A 83 10.24 -9.12 5.96
CA SER A 83 10.24 -8.10 7.02
C SER A 83 8.85 -7.90 7.63
N ARG A 84 7.75 -8.07 6.86
CA ARG A 84 6.39 -7.95 7.41
C ARG A 84 6.09 -9.08 8.37
N GLU A 85 6.48 -10.30 8.03
CA GLU A 85 6.32 -11.47 8.88
C GLU A 85 7.10 -11.28 10.19
N THR A 86 8.38 -10.89 10.11
CA THR A 86 9.19 -10.61 11.30
C THR A 86 8.58 -9.51 12.19
N VAL A 87 8.06 -8.43 11.59
CA VAL A 87 7.40 -7.36 12.37
C VAL A 87 6.12 -7.86 13.03
N GLU A 88 5.36 -8.73 12.38
CA GLU A 88 4.15 -9.34 12.97
C GLU A 88 4.50 -10.24 14.15
N GLU A 89 5.55 -11.07 14.04
CA GLU A 89 6.05 -11.90 15.13
C GLU A 89 6.53 -11.07 16.33
N ILE A 90 7.31 -10.00 16.07
CA ILE A 90 7.78 -9.10 17.13
C ILE A 90 6.59 -8.46 17.85
N MET A 91 5.58 -8.01 17.11
CA MET A 91 4.40 -7.37 17.69
C MET A 91 3.56 -8.36 18.50
N GLU A 92 3.47 -9.61 18.07
CA GLU A 92 2.78 -10.67 18.81
C GLU A 92 3.51 -11.00 20.12
N SER A 93 4.84 -11.12 20.08
CA SER A 93 5.67 -11.31 21.27
C SER A 93 5.56 -10.14 22.25
N PHE A 94 5.59 -8.91 21.72
CA PHE A 94 5.37 -7.70 22.52
C PHE A 94 4.00 -7.71 23.20
N ARG A 95 2.95 -8.09 22.48
CA ARG A 95 1.59 -8.21 23.02
C ARG A 95 1.52 -9.25 24.14
N ALA A 96 2.07 -10.44 23.93
CA ALA A 96 2.12 -11.48 24.95
C ALA A 96 2.86 -11.03 26.21
N SER A 97 3.92 -10.24 26.05
CA SER A 97 4.67 -9.67 27.18
C SER A 97 3.84 -8.65 27.98
N LEU A 98 2.97 -7.89 27.31
CA LEU A 98 2.09 -6.91 27.96
C LEU A 98 0.87 -7.54 28.64
N ASP A 99 0.45 -8.73 28.24
CA ASP A 99 -0.74 -9.42 28.76
C ASP A 99 -0.70 -9.57 30.29
N SER A 100 0.49 -9.82 30.84
CA SER A 100 0.71 -9.94 32.30
C SER A 100 0.72 -8.61 33.06
N LEU A 101 0.80 -7.47 32.36
CA LEU A 101 0.98 -6.14 32.93
C LEU A 101 -0.25 -5.24 32.78
N LEU A 102 -1.17 -5.60 31.88
CA LEU A 102 -2.32 -4.79 31.53
C LEU A 102 -3.60 -5.36 32.16
N THR A 103 -4.56 -4.48 32.42
CA THR A 103 -5.92 -4.92 32.76
C THR A 103 -6.65 -5.43 31.51
N GLU A 104 -7.69 -6.24 31.70
CA GLU A 104 -8.51 -6.76 30.59
C GLU A 104 -9.05 -5.62 29.70
N GLU A 105 -9.53 -4.53 30.31
CA GLU A 105 -10.02 -3.35 29.57
C GLU A 105 -8.92 -2.69 28.72
N GLN A 106 -7.67 -2.67 29.20
CA GLN A 106 -6.54 -2.12 28.46
C GLN A 106 -6.11 -3.03 27.31
N ILE A 107 -6.18 -4.35 27.50
CA ILE A 107 -5.92 -5.35 26.46
C ILE A 107 -6.96 -5.21 25.34
N ASP A 108 -8.24 -5.11 25.67
CA ASP A 108 -9.31 -4.95 24.68
C ASP A 108 -9.16 -3.66 23.86
N ALA A 109 -8.89 -2.54 24.53
CA ALA A 109 -8.64 -1.27 23.85
C ALA A 109 -7.41 -1.32 22.93
N LEU A 110 -6.35 -2.01 23.37
CA LEU A 110 -5.14 -2.21 22.59
C LEU A 110 -5.42 -3.07 21.35
N ASN A 111 -6.21 -4.13 21.49
CA ASN A 111 -6.59 -5.05 20.41
C ASN A 111 -7.37 -4.34 19.31
N GLU A 112 -8.40 -3.59 19.72
CA GLU A 112 -9.24 -2.83 18.80
C GLU A 112 -8.41 -1.79 18.04
N ARG A 113 -7.43 -1.15 18.70
CA ARG A 113 -6.53 -0.20 18.05
C ARG A 113 -5.57 -0.87 17.06
N MET A 114 -5.01 -2.03 17.41
CA MET A 114 -4.15 -2.81 16.51
C MET A 114 -4.92 -3.31 15.28
N GLU A 115 -6.15 -3.78 15.47
CA GLU A 115 -6.99 -4.30 14.39
C GLU A 115 -7.38 -3.20 13.41
N ARG A 116 -7.79 -2.02 13.91
CA ARG A 116 -7.99 -0.83 13.07
C ARG A 116 -6.74 -0.52 12.23
N MET A 117 -5.56 -0.57 12.83
CA MET A 117 -4.30 -0.31 12.11
C MET A 117 -4.01 -1.37 11.03
N ARG A 118 -4.26 -2.66 11.31
CA ARG A 118 -4.14 -3.75 10.32
C ARG A 118 -5.09 -3.53 9.14
N HIS A 119 -6.34 -3.13 9.38
CA HIS A 119 -7.31 -2.82 8.33
C HIS A 119 -6.87 -1.65 7.44
N TYR A 120 -6.40 -0.54 8.03
CA TYR A 120 -5.87 0.60 7.27
C TYR A 120 -4.69 0.23 6.36
N ARG A 121 -3.81 -0.70 6.78
CA ARG A 121 -2.69 -1.18 5.96
C ARG A 121 -3.15 -2.04 4.78
N LYS A 122 -4.19 -2.86 4.97
CA LYS A 122 -4.72 -3.77 3.94
C LYS A 122 -5.45 -3.02 2.82
N ASP A 123 -6.21 -1.97 3.16
CA ASP A 123 -6.96 -1.20 2.17
C ASP A 123 -6.07 -0.32 1.27
N ARG A 124 -4.95 0.20 1.79
CA ARG A 124 -3.99 0.95 0.97
C ARG A 124 -3.19 0.07 0.01
N GLY A 125 -3.03 -1.22 0.29
CA GLY A 125 -2.33 -2.15 -0.60
C GLY A 125 -3.13 -2.61 -1.82
N ARG A 126 -4.47 -2.47 -1.81
CA ARG A 126 -5.37 -2.96 -2.89
C ARG A 126 -5.71 -1.94 -3.97
N ARG A 127 -5.42 -0.65 -3.77
CA ARG A 127 -5.74 0.39 -4.77
C ARG A 127 -4.82 0.39 -6.00
N ASP A 128 -3.64 -0.21 -5.92
CA ASP A 128 -2.66 -0.21 -7.01
C ASP A 128 -2.95 -1.24 -8.13
N SER A 129 -3.72 -2.30 -7.86
CA SER A 129 -3.96 -3.37 -8.85
C SER A 129 -5.24 -3.18 -9.68
N SER A 130 -6.08 -2.19 -9.37
CA SER A 130 -7.40 -2.01 -10.00
C SER A 130 -7.50 -0.83 -10.98
N SER A 131 -6.48 0.03 -11.10
CA SER A 131 -6.58 1.28 -11.88
C SER A 131 -6.08 1.18 -13.32
N MET A 132 -5.63 0.01 -13.80
CA MET A 132 -5.05 -0.15 -15.14
C MET A 132 -6.03 -0.61 -16.26
N HIS A 133 -7.35 -0.60 -16.06
CA HIS A 133 -8.29 -1.10 -17.10
C HIS A 133 -9.49 -0.22 -17.46
N ARG A 134 -9.43 1.09 -17.23
CA ARG A 134 -10.42 2.02 -17.81
C ARG A 134 -9.75 3.32 -18.25
N GLY A 135 -9.43 3.42 -19.54
CA GLY A 135 -8.99 4.71 -20.09
C GLY A 135 -8.27 4.73 -21.42
N ARG A 136 -8.30 3.66 -22.23
CA ARG A 136 -7.88 3.76 -23.65
C ARG A 136 -9.14 3.76 -24.51
N LYS A 137 -9.78 4.93 -24.64
CA LYS A 137 -10.68 5.18 -25.78
C LYS A 137 -9.78 5.56 -26.92
N ASP A 138 -9.45 4.58 -27.75
CA ASP A 138 -8.81 4.78 -29.03
C ASP A 138 -9.74 5.65 -29.90
N SER A 139 -9.30 6.88 -30.17
CA SER A 139 -9.87 7.74 -31.19
C SER A 139 -9.10 7.51 -32.50
N SER A 140 -9.50 6.49 -33.26
CA SER A 140 -9.28 6.45 -34.72
C SER A 140 -10.25 5.47 -35.38
N SER A 141 -11.52 5.87 -35.42
CA SER A 141 -12.45 5.36 -36.43
C SER A 141 -12.05 5.89 -37.81
N ILE A 142 -11.27 5.14 -38.57
CA ILE A 142 -11.31 5.17 -40.04
C ILE A 142 -11.64 3.75 -40.46
N GLY A 143 -12.86 3.59 -40.96
CA GLY A 143 -13.44 2.31 -41.28
C GLY A 143 -12.80 1.64 -42.48
N HIS A 144 -12.78 0.31 -42.45
CA HIS A 144 -12.96 -0.54 -43.63
C HIS A 144 -13.44 -1.92 -43.18
N GLY A 145 -14.44 -2.44 -43.89
CA GLY A 145 -14.49 -3.87 -44.22
C GLY A 145 -15.30 -4.78 -43.31
N ARG A 146 -16.53 -5.06 -43.76
CA ARG A 146 -17.26 -6.33 -43.57
C ARG A 146 -16.36 -7.55 -43.37
N LYS A 147 -16.73 -8.45 -42.46
CA LYS A 147 -17.34 -9.77 -42.81
C LYS A 147 -17.70 -10.56 -41.56
N ASP A 148 -18.81 -11.26 -41.70
CA ASP A 148 -19.40 -12.22 -40.79
C ASP A 148 -18.42 -13.35 -40.43
N SER A 149 -18.46 -13.80 -39.17
CA SER A 149 -18.37 -15.23 -38.85
C SER A 149 -18.63 -15.49 -37.36
N SER A 150 -19.72 -16.22 -37.13
CA SER A 150 -19.89 -17.23 -36.10
C SER A 150 -18.56 -17.85 -35.62
N SER A 151 -18.28 -17.80 -34.31
CA SER A 151 -17.63 -18.91 -33.62
C SER A 151 -17.90 -18.94 -32.11
N MET A 152 -18.62 -19.99 -31.74
CA MET A 152 -18.37 -20.86 -30.58
C MET A 152 -18.16 -20.22 -29.20
N ASN A 153 -19.28 -20.17 -28.50
CA ASN A 153 -19.38 -20.41 -27.07
C ASN A 153 -18.75 -21.77 -26.70
N HIS A 154 -17.63 -21.75 -25.99
CA HIS A 154 -17.15 -22.91 -25.22
C HIS A 154 -17.17 -22.59 -23.74
N GLY A 155 -18.12 -23.22 -23.04
CA GLY A 155 -18.14 -23.29 -21.60
C GLY A 155 -16.91 -23.99 -21.06
N ARG A 156 -16.42 -23.50 -19.91
CA ARG A 156 -15.50 -24.23 -19.06
C ARG A 156 -16.12 -24.39 -17.69
N LYS A 157 -16.78 -25.54 -17.51
CA LYS A 157 -17.14 -26.14 -16.22
C LYS A 157 -15.90 -26.81 -15.61
N GLY A 158 -15.84 -26.80 -14.27
CA GLY A 158 -15.01 -27.69 -13.44
C GLY A 158 -13.53 -27.29 -13.33
N ALA A 159 -12.83 -27.49 -12.22
CA ALA A 159 -13.10 -28.39 -11.10
C ALA A 159 -12.41 -27.90 -9.82
N TYR A 160 -13.08 -28.13 -8.70
CA TYR A 160 -12.48 -28.25 -7.37
C TYR A 160 -11.65 -29.55 -7.32
N SER A 161 -10.42 -29.47 -6.84
CA SER A 161 -9.63 -30.56 -6.27
C SER A 161 -8.94 -29.97 -5.04
N GLU A 162 -9.42 -30.19 -3.81
CA GLU A 162 -9.15 -31.35 -2.95
C GLU A 162 -7.71 -31.90 -3.03
N ARG A 163 -7.18 -32.20 -1.83
CA ARG A 163 -5.86 -32.74 -1.45
C ARG A 163 -4.73 -31.69 -1.33
N SER A 164 -3.99 -31.58 -0.23
CA SER A 164 -3.65 -32.59 0.77
C SER A 164 -3.45 -31.98 2.16
N LYS A 165 -4.06 -32.61 3.17
CA LYS A 165 -3.57 -32.64 4.55
C LYS A 165 -2.24 -33.40 4.58
N GLY A 166 -1.32 -32.99 5.45
CA GLY A 166 -0.19 -33.83 5.85
C GLY A 166 1.06 -33.01 6.21
N GLY A 167 1.46 -33.07 7.48
CA GLY A 167 2.81 -32.68 7.89
C GLY A 167 2.94 -31.79 9.12
N SER A 168 2.21 -32.10 10.19
CA SER A 168 2.77 -31.90 11.54
C SER A 168 4.00 -32.80 11.71
N ASP A 169 4.91 -32.40 12.60
CA ASP A 169 6.08 -33.14 13.11
C ASP A 169 7.43 -32.68 12.55
N ARG A 170 7.96 -31.60 13.16
CA ARG A 170 9.41 -31.47 13.36
C ARG A 170 9.73 -30.60 14.58
N TYR A 171 9.59 -31.20 15.76
CA TYR A 171 10.37 -30.87 16.96
C TYR A 171 11.33 -32.05 17.23
N GLU A 172 12.45 -31.77 17.89
CA GLU A 172 13.67 -32.61 18.10
C GLU A 172 14.74 -32.41 17.03
N LYS A 173 16.01 -32.06 17.32
CA LYS A 173 16.80 -32.08 18.55
C LYS A 173 18.01 -31.15 18.37
N SER A 174 18.35 -30.36 19.39
CA SER A 174 19.68 -29.75 19.52
C SER A 174 20.74 -30.84 19.77
N PRO A 175 21.95 -30.71 19.23
CA PRO A 175 23.12 -31.28 19.85
C PRO A 175 23.84 -30.21 20.69
N GLU A 176 24.07 -30.54 21.96
CA GLU A 176 25.09 -29.94 22.80
C GLU A 176 26.47 -30.14 22.14
N ASN A 177 27.26 -29.06 22.08
CA ASN A 177 28.71 -29.02 22.32
C ASN A 177 29.20 -27.58 22.29
#